data_AF-A0A821ZIS5-F1
#
_entry.id   AF-A0A821ZIS5-F1
#
_cell.length_a   1.000
_cell.length_b   1.000
_cell.length_c   1.000
_cell.angle_alpha   90.00
_cell.angle_beta   90.00
_cell.angle_gamma   90.00
#
_symmetry.space_group_name_H-M   'P 1'
#
loop_
_entity.id
_entity.type
_entity.pdbx_description
1 polymer ?
#
loop_
_entity_poly.entity_id
_entity_poly.type
_entity_poly.pdbx_seq_one_letter_code
_entity_poly.pdbx_strand_id
1 'polypeptide(L)'
;MLVLFETSAGYAMFKLLDEKKLQETKNLYLDFESPEKAANILKLIHFEKFEDTTQALAAATATVEGKISKPLKKLLKRLVDPDVQEKLLVADSTLGKAIKEKFSFDCICNSSVQDLMRVIRSQADSLIQIDEKELAAMRIGLAH
;
A
#
# COMPACT_ATOMS: atom_id res chain seq x y z
N MET A 1 -9.17 8.64 4.65
CA MET A 1 -8.82 7.87 3.42
C MET A 1 -7.94 6.66 3.76
N LEU A 2 -7.98 5.60 2.96
CA LEU A 2 -7.09 4.43 3.09
C LEU A 2 -5.98 4.44 2.05
N VAL A 3 -4.84 3.84 2.37
CA VAL A 3 -3.68 3.72 1.47
C VAL A 3 -3.27 2.27 1.37
N LEU A 4 -3.34 1.72 0.16
CA LEU A 4 -2.81 0.40 -0.15
C LEU A 4 -1.35 0.56 -0.60
N PHE A 5 -0.44 -0.11 0.10
CA PHE A 5 0.98 -0.14 -0.24
C PHE A 5 1.43 -1.58 -0.49
N GLU A 6 1.82 -1.86 -1.73
CA GLU A 6 2.31 -3.16 -2.16
C GLU A 6 3.81 -3.31 -1.89
N THR A 7 4.20 -4.43 -1.28
CA THR A 7 5.60 -4.79 -1.04
C THR A 7 5.88 -6.21 -1.52
N SER A 8 7.15 -6.56 -1.65
CA SER A 8 7.59 -7.92 -1.94
C SER A 8 7.22 -8.93 -0.86
N ALA A 9 7.02 -8.48 0.39
CA ALA A 9 6.69 -9.34 1.52
C ALA A 9 5.18 -9.40 1.82
N GLY A 10 4.35 -8.58 1.17
CA GLY A 10 2.92 -8.52 1.47
C GLY A 10 2.25 -7.19 1.09
N TYR A 11 1.02 -7.02 1.55
CA TYR A 11 0.23 -5.80 1.38
C TYR A 11 0.07 -5.06 2.71
N ALA A 12 0.47 -3.81 2.76
CA ALA A 12 0.22 -2.92 3.89
C ALA A 12 -1.00 -2.04 3.61
N MET A 13 -1.89 -1.96 4.60
CA MET A 13 -3.02 -1.04 4.60
C MET A 13 -2.77 0.03 5.67
N PHE A 14 -2.71 1.29 5.24
CA PHE A 14 -2.56 2.44 6.12
C PHE A 14 -3.83 3.29 6.15
N LYS A 15 -4.10 3.91 7.29
CA LYS A 15 -5.04 5.02 7.42
C LYS A 15 -4.28 6.32 7.24
N LEU A 16 -4.73 7.16 6.33
CA LEU A 16 -4.26 8.54 6.25
C LEU A 16 -5.01 9.38 7.30
N LEU A 17 -4.25 9.93 8.25
CA LEU A 17 -4.76 10.74 9.36
C LEU A 17 -4.88 12.22 8.96
N ASP A 18 -3.94 12.73 8.16
CA ASP A 18 -3.95 14.11 7.68
C ASP A 18 -4.09 14.16 6.15
N GLU A 19 -5.33 14.33 5.69
CA GLU A 19 -5.67 14.40 4.26
C GLU A 19 -5.14 15.67 3.59
N LYS A 20 -4.82 16.74 4.35
CA LYS A 20 -4.31 18.00 3.79
C LYS A 20 -2.92 17.82 3.20
N LYS A 21 -2.14 16.86 3.71
CA LYS A 21 -0.80 16.54 3.22
C LYS A 21 -0.79 16.05 1.76
N LEU A 22 -1.88 15.47 1.26
CA LEU A 22 -2.00 15.12 -0.16
C LEU A 22 -2.08 16.35 -1.09
N GLN A 23 -2.51 17.50 -0.57
CA GLN A 23 -2.61 18.75 -1.34
C GLN A 23 -1.33 19.58 -1.26
N GLU A 24 -0.57 19.44 -0.17
CA GLU A 24 0.71 20.12 0.05
C GLU A 24 1.91 19.26 -0.42
N THR A 25 2.01 19.03 -1.73
CA THR A 25 3.05 18.18 -2.34
C THR A 25 4.49 18.70 -2.20
N LYS A 26 4.72 19.94 -1.78
CA LYS A 26 6.07 20.53 -1.77
C LYS A 26 6.96 20.05 -0.62
N ASN A 27 6.42 19.56 0.50
CA ASN A 27 7.19 19.27 1.72
C ASN A 27 6.96 17.88 2.33
N LEU A 28 6.22 17.00 1.64
CA LEU A 28 5.87 15.66 2.12
C LEU A 28 7.09 14.82 2.57
N TYR A 29 8.26 15.06 1.99
CA TYR A 29 9.50 14.42 2.40
C TYR A 29 9.95 14.80 3.83
N LEU A 30 9.87 16.08 4.21
CA LEU A 30 10.28 16.57 5.55
C LEU A 30 9.35 16.07 6.67
N ASP A 31 8.10 15.84 6.29
CA ASP A 31 7.06 15.31 7.15
C ASP A 31 7.23 13.80 7.47
N PHE A 32 8.15 13.13 6.78
CA PHE A 32 8.46 11.71 6.95
C PHE A 32 9.96 11.46 7.15
N GLU A 33 10.70 12.51 7.47
CA GLU A 33 12.11 12.43 7.83
C GLU A 33 12.33 11.63 9.12
N SER A 34 11.37 11.70 10.05
CA SER A 34 11.37 10.88 11.27
C SER A 34 10.16 9.94 11.34
N PRO A 35 10.32 8.75 11.95
CA PRO A 35 9.21 7.83 12.18
C PRO A 35 8.06 8.45 12.98
N GLU A 36 8.34 9.34 13.94
CA GLU A 36 7.26 9.96 14.73
C GLU A 36 6.40 10.90 13.89
N LYS A 37 7.00 11.69 13.00
CA LYS A 37 6.25 12.56 12.08
C LYS A 37 5.42 11.73 11.10
N ALA A 38 6.01 10.66 10.55
CA ALA A 38 5.33 9.74 9.66
C ALA A 38 4.11 9.08 10.34
N ALA A 39 4.24 8.67 11.60
CA ALA A 39 3.16 8.05 12.38
C ALA A 39 1.97 9.01 12.65
N ASN A 40 2.22 10.31 12.68
CA ASN A 40 1.16 11.33 12.81
C ASN A 40 0.36 11.54 11.51
N ILE A 41 0.90 11.09 10.37
CA ILE A 41 0.27 11.25 9.05
C ILE A 41 -0.33 9.93 8.59
N LEU A 42 0.37 8.83 8.82
CA LEU A 42 -0.05 7.48 8.45
C LEU A 42 -0.03 6.56 9.65
N LYS A 43 -1.11 5.81 9.81
CA LYS A 43 -1.18 4.74 10.79
C LYS A 43 -1.34 3.40 10.07
N LEU A 44 -0.45 2.46 10.33
CA LEU A 44 -0.63 1.08 9.85
C LEU A 44 -1.89 0.49 10.50
N ILE A 45 -2.84 0.06 9.67
CA ILE A 45 -4.03 -0.67 10.11
C ILE A 45 -3.72 -2.16 10.16
N HIS A 46 -3.13 -2.67 9.07
CA HIS A 46 -2.88 -4.09 8.91
C HIS A 46 -1.78 -4.32 7.90
N PHE A 47 -0.94 -5.32 8.16
CA PHE A 47 0.00 -5.85 7.19
C PHE A 47 -0.33 -7.32 6.91
N GLU A 48 -0.74 -7.61 5.68
CA GLU A 48 -0.99 -8.97 5.22
C GLU A 48 0.28 -9.49 4.54
N LYS A 49 1.07 -10.21 5.33
CA LYS A 49 2.30 -10.86 4.87
C LYS A 49 1.98 -12.02 3.93
N PHE A 50 2.81 -12.20 2.91
CA PHE A 50 2.75 -13.39 2.05
C PHE A 50 3.28 -14.61 2.78
N GLU A 51 2.61 -15.74 2.56
CA GLU A 51 2.99 -17.02 3.17
C GLU A 51 4.34 -17.52 2.66
N ASP A 52 4.57 -17.40 1.36
CA ASP A 52 5.78 -17.85 0.68
C ASP A 52 6.05 -17.04 -0.60
N THR A 53 7.17 -17.35 -1.25
CA THR A 53 7.58 -16.74 -2.52
C THR A 53 6.64 -17.05 -3.67
N THR A 54 5.92 -18.18 -3.64
CA THR A 54 4.96 -18.56 -4.69
C THR A 54 3.75 -17.62 -4.65
N GLN A 55 3.23 -17.35 -3.44
CA GLN A 55 2.17 -16.39 -3.23
C GLN A 55 2.61 -14.97 -3.58
N ALA A 56 3.84 -14.59 -3.21
CA ALA A 56 4.41 -13.30 -3.56
C ALA A 56 4.56 -13.13 -5.09
N LEU A 57 5.04 -14.16 -5.80
CA LEU A 57 5.18 -14.16 -7.25
C LEU A 57 3.81 -14.04 -7.93
N ALA A 58 2.85 -14.86 -7.51
CA ALA A 58 1.49 -14.80 -8.05
C ALA A 58 0.84 -13.43 -7.81
N ALA A 59 1.10 -12.80 -6.66
CA ALA A 59 0.65 -11.46 -6.36
C ALA A 59 1.32 -10.41 -7.25
N ALA A 60 2.63 -10.49 -7.45
CA ALA A 60 3.39 -9.59 -8.33
C ALA A 60 2.92 -9.71 -9.79
N THR A 61 2.77 -10.93 -10.32
CA THR A 61 2.24 -11.18 -11.66
C THR A 61 0.83 -10.62 -11.81
N ALA A 62 -0.05 -10.86 -10.83
CA ALA A 62 -1.40 -10.30 -10.86
C ALA A 62 -1.38 -8.77 -10.94
N THR A 63 -0.53 -8.11 -10.15
CA THR A 63 -0.35 -6.64 -10.22
C THR A 63 0.13 -6.19 -11.60
N VAL A 64 1.12 -6.86 -12.19
CA VAL A 64 1.61 -6.55 -13.55
C VAL A 64 0.50 -6.70 -14.61
N GLU A 65 -0.35 -7.71 -14.46
CA GLU A 65 -1.51 -7.93 -15.33
C GLU A 65 -2.71 -7.03 -15.01
N GLY A 66 -2.61 -6.14 -14.01
CA GLY A 66 -3.71 -5.28 -13.58
C GLY A 66 -4.86 -6.02 -12.90
N LYS A 67 -4.61 -7.20 -12.32
CA LYS A 67 -5.60 -8.05 -11.67
C LYS A 67 -5.45 -8.00 -10.15
N ILE A 68 -6.58 -8.22 -9.46
CA ILE A 68 -6.59 -8.34 -8.00
C ILE A 68 -6.21 -9.76 -7.59
N SER A 69 -5.08 -9.89 -6.91
CA SER A 69 -4.63 -11.17 -6.34
C SER A 69 -5.60 -11.70 -5.27
N LYS A 70 -5.60 -13.02 -5.04
CA LYS A 70 -6.40 -13.66 -3.98
C LYS A 70 -6.13 -13.08 -2.58
N PRO A 71 -4.86 -12.89 -2.13
CA PRO A 71 -4.59 -12.26 -0.83
C PRO A 71 -5.12 -10.81 -0.77
N LEU A 72 -4.92 -10.00 -1.81
CA LEU A 72 -5.44 -8.63 -1.85
C LEU A 72 -6.96 -8.59 -1.76
N LYS A 73 -7.65 -9.49 -2.48
CA LYS A 73 -9.11 -9.61 -2.44
C LYS A 73 -9.63 -9.92 -1.03
N LYS A 74 -8.94 -10.79 -0.29
CA LYS A 74 -9.30 -11.13 1.11
C LYS A 74 -9.06 -9.94 2.03
N LEU A 75 -7.93 -9.26 1.85
CA LEU A 75 -7.56 -8.09 2.64
C LEU A 75 -8.58 -6.97 2.51
N LEU A 76 -8.94 -6.60 1.28
CA LEU A 76 -9.91 -5.52 1.01
C LEU A 76 -11.28 -5.83 1.62
N LYS A 77 -11.75 -7.08 1.54
CA LYS A 77 -13.01 -7.51 2.17
C LYS A 77 -12.99 -7.46 3.70
N ARG A 78 -11.82 -7.61 4.32
CA ARG A 78 -11.67 -7.61 5.77
C ARG A 78 -11.62 -6.19 6.33
N LEU A 79 -10.98 -5.28 5.61
CA LEU A 79 -10.62 -3.96 6.12
C LEU A 79 -11.49 -2.82 5.60
N VAL A 80 -12.13 -3.01 4.45
CA VAL A 80 -12.95 -1.96 3.84
C VAL A 80 -14.40 -2.36 3.94
N ASP A 81 -15.15 -1.57 4.68
CA ASP A 81 -16.59 -1.72 4.81
C ASP A 81 -17.25 -1.23 3.50
N PRO A 82 -18.02 -2.07 2.79
CA PRO A 82 -18.69 -1.67 1.56
C PRO A 82 -19.72 -0.55 1.75
N ASP A 83 -20.24 -0.35 2.97
CA ASP A 83 -21.21 0.70 3.28
C ASP A 83 -20.53 2.05 3.60
N VAL A 84 -19.22 2.04 3.84
CA VAL A 84 -18.43 3.25 4.04
C VAL A 84 -17.81 3.65 2.71
N GLN A 85 -18.18 4.82 2.20
CA GLN A 85 -17.62 5.39 0.97
C GLN A 85 -16.18 5.89 1.23
N GLU A 86 -15.27 4.96 1.48
CA GLU A 86 -13.87 5.22 1.75
C GLU A 86 -13.07 5.29 0.45
N LYS A 87 -12.28 6.35 0.29
CA LYS A 87 -11.36 6.50 -0.83
C LYS A 87 -10.11 5.68 -0.58
N LEU A 88 -9.72 4.88 -1.57
CA LEU A 88 -8.53 4.05 -1.55
C LEU A 88 -7.44 4.67 -2.43
N LEU A 89 -6.32 5.05 -1.82
CA LEU A 89 -5.13 5.48 -2.53
C LEU A 89 -4.34 4.25 -2.98
N VAL A 90 -4.03 4.18 -4.27
CA VAL A 90 -3.31 3.05 -4.88
C VAL A 90 -2.14 3.56 -5.71
N ALA A 91 -1.06 2.77 -5.77
CA ALA A 91 0.13 3.12 -6.52
C ALA A 91 -0.06 2.90 -8.04
N ASP A 92 -0.88 1.93 -8.44
CA ASP A 92 -1.13 1.63 -9.85
C ASP A 92 -2.58 1.92 -10.25
N SER A 93 -2.76 2.67 -11.33
CA SER A 93 -4.08 3.07 -11.81
C SER A 93 -4.89 1.91 -12.41
N THR A 94 -4.23 0.90 -12.97
CA THR A 94 -4.87 -0.30 -13.54
C THR A 94 -5.41 -1.19 -12.42
N LEU A 95 -4.61 -1.39 -11.37
CA LEU A 95 -5.06 -2.07 -10.16
C LEU A 95 -6.24 -1.31 -9.51
N GLY A 96 -6.16 0.02 -9.43
CA GLY A 96 -7.25 0.86 -8.96
C GLY A 96 -8.55 0.66 -9.74
N LYS A 97 -8.49 0.57 -11.07
CA LYS A 97 -9.65 0.26 -11.91
C LYS A 97 -10.23 -1.11 -11.58
N ALA A 98 -9.39 -2.14 -11.50
CA ALA A 98 -9.84 -3.49 -11.18
C ALA A 98 -10.53 -3.55 -9.80
N ILE A 99 -9.98 -2.86 -8.80
CA ILE A 99 -10.58 -2.75 -7.45
C ILE A 99 -11.92 -2.03 -7.52
N LYS A 100 -11.99 -0.89 -8.23
CA LYS A 100 -13.23 -0.12 -8.42
C LYS A 100 -14.32 -0.93 -9.10
N GLU A 101 -14.01 -1.70 -10.14
CA GLU A 101 -14.99 -2.55 -10.83
C GLU A 101 -15.53 -3.67 -9.93
N LYS A 102 -14.70 -4.22 -9.05
CA LYS A 102 -15.06 -5.39 -8.25
C LYS A 102 -15.73 -5.07 -6.92
N PHE A 103 -15.35 -3.96 -6.31
CA PHE A 103 -15.77 -3.57 -4.96
C PHE A 103 -16.47 -2.21 -4.91
N SER A 104 -16.59 -1.53 -6.05
CA SER A 104 -17.20 -0.20 -6.14
C SER A 104 -16.52 0.89 -5.30
N PHE A 105 -15.25 0.68 -4.94
CA PHE A 105 -14.44 1.67 -4.20
C PHE A 105 -13.97 2.82 -5.08
N ASP A 106 -13.90 4.02 -4.51
CA ASP A 106 -13.30 5.16 -5.17
C ASP A 106 -11.78 5.11 -5.04
N CYS A 107 -11.12 4.61 -6.09
CA CYS A 107 -9.66 4.48 -6.13
C CYS A 107 -9.02 5.74 -6.73
N ILE A 108 -8.04 6.30 -6.02
CA ILE A 108 -7.32 7.51 -6.43
C ILE A 108 -5.86 7.16 -6.69
N CYS A 109 -5.41 7.49 -7.90
CA CYS A 109 -4.02 7.39 -8.33
C CYS A 109 -3.64 8.68 -9.06
N ASN A 110 -2.86 9.54 -8.42
CA ASN A 110 -2.37 10.80 -8.97
C ASN A 110 -0.93 11.07 -8.50
N SER A 111 -0.32 12.17 -8.93
CA SER A 111 1.06 12.53 -8.56
C SER A 111 1.26 12.64 -7.04
N SER A 112 0.32 13.25 -6.31
CA SER A 112 0.39 13.35 -4.85
C SER A 112 0.40 11.99 -4.17
N VAL A 113 -0.39 11.04 -4.67
CA VAL A 113 -0.39 9.65 -4.19
C VAL A 113 0.96 9.00 -4.49
N GLN A 114 1.55 9.22 -5.68
CA GLN A 114 2.88 8.68 -5.99
C GLN A 114 3.95 9.21 -5.06
N ASP A 115 3.92 10.51 -4.72
CA ASP A 115 4.84 11.10 -3.77
C ASP A 115 4.64 10.51 -2.36
N LEU A 116 3.39 10.34 -1.92
CA LEU A 116 3.08 9.63 -0.68
C LEU A 116 3.64 8.20 -0.69
N MET A 117 3.46 7.43 -1.77
CA MET A 117 4.00 6.06 -1.87
C MET A 117 5.53 6.03 -1.81
N ARG A 118 6.22 7.01 -2.41
CA ARG A 118 7.69 7.12 -2.35
C ARG A 118 8.16 7.33 -0.91
N VAL A 119 7.46 8.19 -0.20
CA VAL A 119 7.80 8.57 1.17
C VAL A 119 7.47 7.44 2.17
N ILE A 120 6.35 6.72 1.96
CA ILE A 120 6.06 5.47 2.69
C ILE A 120 7.20 4.47 2.47
N ARG A 121 7.67 4.33 1.24
CA ARG A 121 8.76 3.39 0.91
C ARG A 121 10.06 3.74 1.63
N SER A 122 10.40 5.01 1.81
CA SER A 122 11.60 5.41 2.55
C SER A 122 11.52 5.13 4.06
N GLN A 123 10.32 4.98 4.61
CA GLN A 123 10.09 4.67 6.02
C GLN A 123 9.44 3.30 6.23
N ALA A 124 9.42 2.43 5.22
CA ALA A 124 8.66 1.19 5.24
C ALA A 124 9.10 0.26 6.38
N ASP A 125 10.40 0.23 6.67
CA ASP A 125 10.95 -0.60 7.75
C ASP A 125 10.44 -0.15 9.13
N SER A 126 10.37 1.16 9.36
CA SER A 126 9.82 1.76 10.58
C SER A 126 8.30 1.61 10.68
N LEU A 127 7.59 1.78 9.56
CA LEU A 127 6.12 1.83 9.51
C LEU A 127 5.47 0.45 9.51
N ILE A 128 6.12 -0.55 8.92
CA ILE A 128 5.60 -1.92 8.78
C ILE A 128 6.29 -2.88 9.74
N GLN A 129 7.50 -2.56 10.22
CA GLN A 129 8.27 -3.36 11.17
C GLN A 129 8.54 -4.79 10.68
N ILE A 130 8.84 -4.94 9.40
CA ILE A 130 9.25 -6.23 8.80
C ILE A 130 10.74 -6.42 9.06
N ASP A 131 11.15 -7.66 9.33
CA ASP A 131 12.58 -8.01 9.39
C ASP A 131 13.25 -7.74 8.03
N GLU A 132 14.33 -6.96 8.05
CA GLU A 132 15.04 -6.53 6.83
C GLU A 132 15.61 -7.72 6.05
N LYS A 133 16.08 -8.77 6.74
CA LYS A 133 16.64 -9.96 6.09
C LYS A 133 15.56 -10.74 5.37
N GLU A 134 14.38 -10.85 5.98
CA GLU A 134 13.22 -11.47 5.35
C GLU A 134 12.76 -10.69 4.12
N LEU A 135 12.67 -9.37 4.22
CA LEU A 135 12.27 -8.53 3.10
C LEU A 135 13.29 -8.61 1.95
N ALA A 136 14.58 -8.61 2.27
CA ALA A 136 15.67 -8.78 1.30
C ALA A 136 15.62 -10.15 0.62
N ALA A 137 15.43 -11.22 1.38
CA ALA A 137 15.32 -12.58 0.84
C ALA A 137 14.12 -12.70 -0.14
N MET A 138 12.97 -12.14 0.23
CA MET A 138 11.79 -12.10 -0.63
C MET A 138 12.05 -11.28 -1.90
N ARG A 139 12.69 -10.12 -1.80
CA ARG A 139 13.08 -9.30 -2.98
C ARG A 139 13.97 -10.08 -3.94
N ILE A 140 14.99 -10.78 -3.42
CA ILE A 140 15.91 -11.57 -4.25
C ILE A 140 15.18 -12.74 -4.91
N GLY A 141 14.31 -13.43 -4.17
CA GLY A 141 13.53 -14.56 -4.69
C GLY A 141 12.50 -14.16 -5.75
N LEU A 142 12.01 -12.92 -5.72
CA LEU A 142 11.09 -12.37 -6.72
C LEU A 142 11.80 -11.77 -7.94
N ALA A 143 13.08 -11.42 -7.82
CA ALA A 143 13.85 -10.76 -8.88
C ALA A 143 14.49 -11.74 -9.88
N HIS A 144 14.59 -13.02 -9.53
CA HIS A 144 15.10 -14.10 -10.39
C HIS A 144 13.95 -14.79 -11.12
#